data_AF-A0A6G7Y3D3-F1
#
_entry.id   AF-A0A6G7Y3D3-F1
#
_cell.length_a   1.000
_cell.length_b   1.000
_cell.length_c   1.000
_cell.angle_alpha   90.00
_cell.angle_beta   90.00
_cell.angle_gamma   90.00
#
_symmetry.space_group_name_H-M   'P 1'
#
loop_
_entity.id
_entity.type
_entity.pdbx_description
1 polymer ?
#
loop_
_entity_poly.entity_id
_entity_poly.type
_entity_poly.pdbx_seq_one_letter_code
_entity_poly.pdbx_strand_id
1 'polypeptide(L)'
;MTSLFTESISALRRRQVPLSPADAIAAMTTARALQEIRGHARLWRDDLVDGITAAVVKDDLDEDHPLLEILREALRGGASGKLAAGADVPPLVTQTRRLWDEAGLPRGREATPRVLSLDRPEDRRVSRLLHALRVLDVPAATLRTPQGGRLNARAVVSSDERWDVAWNEAVEAALIFASRWGGSLDHAVTAVLEHRARLGTLEVLAEVLTDAVRSGLDDVSGRLGRALTDVLAVSDDLGALGVTLDALVRLVHFDTWLGAVGRDDLADLTRFAHERTTAVVERLGPVADGPGLTPMVRALRHLAETTVTLQESLGLDADAVATALRTQTERPPGSPHHDPEFEGALIGAGWLLSGDPGAALEARMTDPAATGRFYSGLLAVAGHLAIAAPQIFTAADDALRHWDDDAFLEALPDLRRAMHELTSRERGALLEHLTGDATGAPRLTVGAAALVELGRRESRLWDAVATWTGGAA
;
A
#
# COMPACT_ATOMS: atom_id res chain seq x y z
N MET A 1 -46.20 23.13 -10.48
CA MET A 1 -45.26 24.01 -11.19
C MET A 1 -44.96 25.30 -10.44
N THR A 2 -45.94 25.98 -9.81
CA THR A 2 -45.69 27.18 -8.98
C THR A 2 -44.67 26.97 -7.85
N SER A 3 -44.67 25.78 -7.22
CA SER A 3 -43.64 25.41 -6.22
C SER A 3 -42.23 25.36 -6.82
N LEU A 4 -42.07 24.75 -8.00
CA LEU A 4 -40.79 24.64 -8.71
C LEU A 4 -40.26 26.00 -9.17
N PHE A 5 -41.16 26.92 -9.54
CA PHE A 5 -40.79 28.30 -9.82
C PHE A 5 -40.22 28.99 -8.57
N THR A 6 -40.95 28.94 -7.45
CA THR A 6 -40.49 29.55 -6.19
C THR A 6 -39.17 28.97 -5.73
N GLU A 7 -38.97 27.65 -5.90
CA GLU A 7 -37.73 26.96 -5.56
C GLU A 7 -36.57 27.40 -6.46
N SER A 8 -36.81 27.54 -7.77
CA SER A 8 -35.83 28.05 -8.74
C SER A 8 -35.41 29.49 -8.42
N ILE A 9 -36.36 30.39 -8.17
CA ILE A 9 -36.07 31.78 -7.76
C ILE A 9 -35.32 31.82 -6.43
N SER A 10 -35.67 30.95 -5.48
CA SER A 10 -34.97 30.85 -4.21
C SER A 10 -33.53 30.34 -4.36
N ALA A 11 -33.29 29.37 -5.26
CA ALA A 11 -31.95 28.87 -5.56
C ALA A 11 -31.07 29.96 -6.19
N LEU A 12 -31.60 30.71 -7.14
CA LEU A 12 -30.91 31.86 -7.75
C LEU A 12 -30.54 32.92 -6.70
N ARG A 13 -31.47 33.25 -5.79
CA ARG A 13 -31.21 34.21 -4.69
C ARG A 13 -30.14 33.71 -3.71
N ARG A 14 -30.16 32.42 -3.35
CA ARG A 14 -29.13 31.82 -2.47
C ARG A 14 -27.73 31.91 -3.08
N ARG A 15 -27.63 31.80 -4.40
CA ARG A 15 -26.38 31.98 -5.16
C ARG A 15 -26.09 33.43 -5.52
N GLN A 16 -26.81 34.39 -4.92
CA GLN A 16 -26.64 35.84 -5.09
C GLN A 16 -26.78 36.33 -6.53
N VAL A 17 -27.54 35.64 -7.37
CA VAL A 17 -27.88 36.12 -8.72
C VAL A 17 -28.74 37.40 -8.57
N PRO A 18 -28.38 38.50 -9.25
CA PRO A 18 -29.10 39.76 -9.15
C PRO A 18 -30.46 39.64 -9.87
N LEU A 19 -31.51 39.29 -9.12
CA LEU A 19 -32.88 39.33 -9.60
C LEU A 19 -33.80 40.10 -8.64
N SER A 20 -34.55 41.04 -9.20
CA SER A 20 -35.58 41.78 -8.47
C SER A 20 -36.91 41.00 -8.41
N PRO A 21 -37.85 41.40 -7.53
CA PRO A 21 -39.23 40.90 -7.59
C PRO A 21 -39.91 41.15 -8.95
N ALA A 22 -39.55 42.25 -9.64
CA ALA A 22 -40.09 42.55 -10.96
C ALA A 22 -39.59 41.55 -12.02
N ASP A 23 -38.30 41.17 -11.96
CA ASP A 23 -37.74 40.15 -12.85
C ASP A 23 -38.39 38.78 -12.62
N ALA A 24 -38.71 38.43 -11.36
CA ALA A 24 -39.45 37.20 -11.06
C ALA A 24 -40.88 37.23 -11.62
N ILE A 25 -41.58 38.37 -11.55
CA ILE A 25 -42.90 38.54 -12.16
C ILE A 25 -42.80 38.43 -13.70
N ALA A 26 -41.81 39.10 -14.29
CA ALA A 26 -41.54 39.03 -15.72
C ALA A 26 -41.25 37.58 -16.15
N ALA A 27 -40.41 36.86 -15.41
CA ALA A 27 -40.08 35.46 -15.68
C ALA A 27 -41.32 34.55 -15.72
N MET A 28 -42.20 34.66 -14.72
CA MET A 28 -43.44 33.86 -14.69
C MET A 28 -44.43 34.28 -15.79
N THR A 29 -44.52 35.57 -16.09
CA THR A 29 -45.36 36.08 -17.19
C THR A 29 -44.87 35.54 -18.53
N THR A 30 -43.56 35.62 -18.80
CA THR A 30 -42.95 35.10 -20.01
C THR A 30 -43.11 33.59 -20.12
N ALA A 31 -42.90 32.85 -19.02
CA ALA A 31 -43.09 31.40 -19.00
C ALA A 31 -44.54 30.99 -19.38
N ARG A 32 -45.54 31.72 -18.88
CA ARG A 32 -46.95 31.48 -19.24
C ARG A 32 -47.26 31.84 -20.69
N ALA A 33 -46.70 32.93 -21.20
CA ALA A 33 -46.86 33.29 -22.61
C ALA A 33 -46.23 32.22 -23.52
N LEU A 34 -45.05 31.70 -23.16
CA LEU A 34 -44.40 30.61 -23.88
C LEU A 34 -45.23 29.32 -23.84
N GLN A 35 -45.80 28.97 -22.69
CA GLN A 35 -46.73 27.84 -22.56
C GLN A 35 -47.90 27.95 -23.55
N GLU A 36 -48.53 29.13 -23.65
CA GLU A 36 -49.65 29.37 -24.55
C GLU A 36 -49.23 29.29 -26.02
N ILE A 37 -48.12 29.92 -26.39
CA ILE A 37 -47.59 29.90 -27.77
C ILE A 37 -47.21 28.48 -28.20
N ARG A 38 -46.64 27.67 -27.30
CA ARG A 38 -46.26 26.28 -27.55
C ARG A 38 -47.43 25.30 -27.47
N GLY A 39 -48.62 25.76 -27.06
CA GLY A 39 -49.81 24.92 -26.94
C GLY A 39 -49.75 23.90 -25.80
N HIS A 40 -48.91 24.14 -24.78
CA HIS A 40 -48.81 23.22 -23.66
C HIS A 40 -50.04 23.36 -22.74
N ALA A 41 -50.73 22.24 -22.48
CA ALA A 41 -51.92 22.22 -21.61
C ALA A 41 -51.63 22.64 -20.15
N ARG A 42 -50.35 22.61 -19.75
CA ARG A 42 -49.83 23.05 -18.45
C ARG A 42 -48.43 23.62 -18.66
N LEU A 43 -47.97 24.47 -17.75
CA LEU A 43 -46.60 24.98 -17.76
C LEU A 43 -45.59 23.83 -17.67
N TRP A 44 -44.71 23.69 -18.66
CA TRP A 44 -43.65 22.68 -18.69
C TRP A 44 -42.34 23.23 -18.11
N ARG A 45 -41.36 22.33 -17.91
CA ARG A 45 -40.03 22.70 -17.43
C ARG A 45 -39.36 23.69 -18.38
N ASP A 46 -39.45 23.44 -19.68
CA ASP A 46 -38.77 24.26 -20.69
C ASP A 46 -39.37 25.67 -20.73
N ASP A 47 -40.70 25.81 -20.63
CA ASP A 47 -41.35 27.12 -20.56
C ASP A 47 -40.87 27.93 -19.35
N LEU A 48 -40.63 27.27 -18.23
CA LEU A 48 -40.17 27.88 -17.00
C LEU A 48 -38.69 28.28 -17.07
N VAL A 49 -37.83 27.42 -17.62
CA VAL A 49 -36.41 27.74 -17.83
C VAL A 49 -36.26 28.90 -18.82
N ASP A 50 -37.00 28.87 -19.93
CA ASP A 50 -36.96 29.90 -20.96
C ASP A 50 -37.55 31.22 -20.46
N GLY A 51 -38.63 31.17 -19.68
CA GLY A 51 -39.20 32.36 -19.06
C GLY A 51 -38.25 33.03 -18.07
N ILE A 52 -37.56 32.23 -17.23
CA ILE A 52 -36.57 32.76 -16.28
C ILE A 52 -35.35 33.32 -17.01
N THR A 53 -34.79 32.59 -17.98
CA THR A 53 -33.63 33.06 -18.73
C THR A 53 -33.94 34.33 -19.51
N ALA A 54 -35.06 34.39 -20.22
CA ALA A 54 -35.47 35.59 -20.98
C ALA A 54 -35.68 36.84 -20.11
N ALA A 55 -36.09 36.66 -18.85
CA ALA A 55 -36.30 37.79 -17.94
C ALA A 55 -35.03 38.21 -17.17
N VAL A 56 -34.19 37.24 -16.79
CA VAL A 56 -33.10 37.46 -15.82
C VAL A 56 -31.73 37.59 -16.49
N VAL A 57 -31.46 36.89 -17.59
CA VAL A 57 -30.18 36.95 -18.31
C VAL A 57 -30.11 38.27 -19.08
N LYS A 58 -29.03 39.03 -18.92
CA LYS A 58 -28.83 40.37 -19.52
C LYS A 58 -27.66 40.41 -20.51
N ASP A 59 -26.96 39.30 -20.63
CA ASP A 59 -25.77 39.01 -21.41
C ASP A 59 -26.02 37.81 -22.34
N ASP A 60 -24.98 37.35 -23.04
CA ASP A 60 -25.10 36.22 -23.96
C ASP A 60 -25.36 34.92 -23.20
N LEU A 61 -26.30 34.12 -23.71
CA LEU A 61 -26.74 32.86 -23.10
C LEU A 61 -26.14 31.67 -23.84
N ASP A 62 -25.10 31.09 -23.26
CA ASP A 62 -24.50 29.83 -23.72
C ASP A 62 -25.00 28.63 -22.91
N GLU A 63 -24.79 27.40 -23.39
CA GLU A 63 -25.26 26.18 -22.68
C GLU A 63 -24.67 26.01 -21.28
N ASP A 64 -23.44 26.52 -21.06
CA ASP A 64 -22.70 26.46 -19.80
C ASP A 64 -22.93 27.70 -18.90
N HIS A 65 -23.95 28.51 -19.19
CA HIS A 65 -24.20 29.73 -18.44
C HIS A 65 -24.48 29.42 -16.95
N PRO A 66 -23.82 30.07 -15.97
CA PRO A 66 -23.94 29.75 -14.54
C PRO A 66 -25.37 29.77 -13.99
N LEU A 67 -26.21 30.68 -14.50
CA LEU A 67 -27.64 30.73 -14.14
C LEU A 67 -28.37 29.45 -14.56
N LEU A 68 -28.08 28.90 -15.74
CA LEU A 68 -28.68 27.66 -16.23
C LEU A 68 -28.25 26.47 -15.39
N GLU A 69 -26.99 26.41 -14.93
CA GLU A 69 -26.53 25.37 -14.00
C GLU A 69 -27.34 25.38 -12.70
N ILE A 70 -27.52 26.56 -12.08
CA ILE A 70 -28.28 26.71 -10.84
C ILE A 70 -29.75 26.28 -11.04
N LEU A 71 -30.36 26.68 -12.16
CA LEU A 71 -31.72 26.28 -12.50
C LEU A 71 -31.84 24.77 -12.73
N ARG A 72 -30.90 24.18 -13.49
CA ARG A 72 -30.88 22.74 -13.76
C ARG A 72 -30.70 21.94 -12.47
N GLU A 73 -29.82 22.39 -11.57
CA GLU A 73 -29.60 21.78 -10.25
C GLU A 73 -30.88 21.85 -9.39
N ALA A 74 -31.52 23.01 -9.31
CA ALA A 74 -32.78 23.18 -8.57
C ALA A 74 -33.93 22.33 -9.13
N LEU A 75 -34.04 22.26 -10.46
CA LEU A 75 -35.12 21.52 -11.15
C LEU A 75 -34.88 20.01 -11.22
N ARG A 76 -33.63 19.54 -11.11
CA ARG A 76 -33.28 18.11 -11.10
C ARG A 76 -33.80 17.41 -9.83
N GLY A 77 -33.86 18.14 -8.71
CA GLY A 77 -34.19 17.56 -7.40
C GLY A 77 -33.15 16.55 -6.92
N GLY A 78 -33.41 15.93 -5.76
CA GLY A 78 -32.48 14.99 -5.12
C GLY A 78 -32.77 13.50 -5.37
N ALA A 79 -33.90 13.17 -6.00
CA ALA A 79 -34.36 11.80 -6.20
C ALA A 79 -33.58 11.10 -7.32
N SER A 80 -33.17 9.86 -7.09
CA SER A 80 -32.54 9.02 -8.11
C SER A 80 -33.62 8.26 -8.89
N GLY A 81 -33.61 8.40 -10.22
CA GLY A 81 -34.54 7.70 -11.10
C GLY A 81 -34.25 6.19 -11.16
N LYS A 82 -35.24 5.40 -11.57
CA LYS A 82 -35.07 3.98 -11.90
C LYS A 82 -35.31 3.78 -13.39
N LEU A 83 -34.45 3.01 -14.04
CA LEU A 83 -34.69 2.57 -15.41
C LEU A 83 -35.94 1.68 -15.45
N ALA A 84 -36.65 1.70 -16.59
CA ALA A 84 -37.79 0.82 -16.80
C ALA A 84 -37.37 -0.66 -16.73
N ALA A 85 -38.28 -1.53 -16.31
CA ALA A 85 -38.05 -2.97 -16.34
C ALA A 85 -37.75 -3.42 -17.79
N GLY A 86 -36.62 -4.09 -18.01
CA GLY A 86 -36.16 -4.52 -19.34
C GLY A 86 -35.21 -3.55 -20.04
N ALA A 87 -34.78 -2.45 -19.41
CA ALA A 87 -33.68 -1.65 -19.93
C ALA A 87 -32.37 -2.46 -19.94
N ASP A 88 -31.61 -2.36 -21.03
CA ASP A 88 -30.30 -3.00 -21.14
C ASP A 88 -29.32 -2.37 -20.13
N VAL A 89 -28.93 -3.16 -19.14
CA VAL A 89 -27.93 -2.79 -18.15
C VAL A 89 -26.71 -3.69 -18.36
N PRO A 90 -25.49 -3.15 -18.44
CA PRO A 90 -24.30 -3.96 -18.63
C PRO A 90 -24.20 -5.11 -17.62
N PRO A 91 -23.80 -6.32 -18.04
CA PRO A 91 -23.72 -7.48 -17.14
C PRO A 91 -22.82 -7.24 -15.92
N LEU A 92 -21.74 -6.48 -16.08
CA LEU A 92 -20.84 -6.09 -14.98
C LEU A 92 -21.59 -5.34 -13.88
N VAL A 93 -22.39 -4.32 -14.24
CA VAL A 93 -23.20 -3.54 -13.29
C VAL A 93 -24.15 -4.46 -12.52
N THR A 94 -24.83 -5.37 -13.22
CA THR A 94 -25.77 -6.32 -12.62
C THR A 94 -25.06 -7.30 -11.68
N GLN A 95 -23.90 -7.84 -12.08
CA GLN A 95 -23.10 -8.73 -11.27
C GLN A 95 -22.59 -8.04 -10.00
N THR A 96 -22.03 -6.83 -10.13
CA THR A 96 -21.51 -6.07 -8.99
C THR A 96 -22.61 -5.72 -8.00
N ARG A 97 -23.79 -5.30 -8.47
CA ARG A 97 -24.95 -5.05 -7.60
C ARG A 97 -25.34 -6.28 -6.78
N ARG A 98 -25.37 -7.45 -7.42
CA ARG A 98 -25.67 -8.73 -6.75
C ARG A 98 -24.64 -9.05 -5.67
N LEU A 99 -23.34 -9.00 -6.03
CA LEU A 99 -22.25 -9.30 -5.09
C LEU A 99 -22.20 -8.30 -3.92
N TRP A 100 -22.51 -7.03 -4.17
CA TRP A 100 -22.60 -5.99 -3.14
C TRP A 100 -23.73 -6.27 -2.14
N ASP A 101 -24.89 -6.70 -2.63
CA ASP A 101 -26.04 -7.05 -1.79
C ASP A 101 -25.78 -8.35 -1.00
N GLU A 102 -25.20 -9.36 -1.64
CA GLU A 102 -24.79 -10.61 -0.99
C GLU A 102 -23.74 -10.38 0.11
N ALA A 103 -22.86 -9.39 -0.07
CA ALA A 103 -21.88 -8.95 0.91
C ALA A 103 -22.49 -8.13 2.08
N GLY A 104 -23.78 -7.77 2.00
CA GLY A 104 -24.44 -6.95 3.01
C GLY A 104 -23.89 -5.52 3.12
N LEU A 105 -23.31 -4.99 2.05
CA LEU A 105 -22.72 -3.66 2.03
C LEU A 105 -23.81 -2.57 1.89
N PRO A 106 -23.67 -1.41 2.56
CA PRO A 106 -24.68 -0.36 2.52
C PRO A 106 -24.80 0.27 1.14
N ARG A 107 -26.02 0.64 0.73
CA ARG A 107 -26.28 1.39 -0.52
C ARG A 107 -26.47 2.90 -0.31
N GLY A 108 -25.71 3.47 0.63
CA GLY A 108 -25.79 4.88 0.98
C GLY A 108 -24.88 5.76 0.13
N ARG A 109 -25.26 7.03 -0.05
CA ARG A 109 -24.36 8.07 -0.61
C ARG A 109 -23.19 8.38 0.33
N GLU A 110 -23.43 8.31 1.64
CA GLU A 110 -22.42 8.57 2.66
C GLU A 110 -21.48 7.37 2.85
N ALA A 111 -20.19 7.66 2.93
CA ALA A 111 -19.17 6.66 3.17
C ALA A 111 -19.31 6.07 4.57
N THR A 112 -19.47 4.75 4.64
CA THR A 112 -19.63 4.01 5.88
C THR A 112 -18.35 3.23 6.17
N PRO A 113 -17.75 3.35 7.36
CA PRO A 113 -16.56 2.58 7.72
C PRO A 113 -16.91 1.09 7.86
N ARG A 114 -16.06 0.23 7.33
CA ARG A 114 -16.14 -1.23 7.39
C ARG A 114 -14.79 -1.80 7.78
N VAL A 115 -14.78 -2.70 8.75
CA VAL A 115 -13.57 -3.47 9.12
C VAL A 115 -13.80 -4.91 8.68
N LEU A 116 -12.84 -5.46 7.95
CA LEU A 116 -12.87 -6.83 7.42
C LEU A 116 -11.69 -7.57 8.03
N SER A 117 -11.93 -8.75 8.62
CA SER A 117 -10.85 -9.61 9.11
C SER A 117 -10.54 -10.67 8.07
N LEU A 118 -9.35 -10.62 7.47
CA LEU A 118 -8.97 -11.56 6.42
C LEU A 118 -8.80 -13.01 6.91
N ASP A 119 -8.87 -13.27 8.22
CA ASP A 119 -8.98 -14.63 8.76
C ASP A 119 -10.32 -15.29 8.42
N ARG A 120 -11.38 -14.49 8.21
CA ARG A 120 -12.72 -14.97 7.91
C ARG A 120 -12.97 -15.11 6.40
N PRO A 121 -13.40 -16.29 5.89
CA PRO A 121 -13.66 -16.50 4.47
C PRO A 121 -14.67 -15.53 3.85
N GLU A 122 -15.70 -15.14 4.62
CA GLU A 122 -16.71 -14.17 4.21
C GLU A 122 -16.13 -12.77 4.03
N ASP A 123 -15.32 -12.30 5.00
CA ASP A 123 -14.65 -11.00 4.93
C ASP A 123 -13.60 -10.99 3.81
N ARG A 124 -12.92 -12.11 3.53
CA ARG A 124 -12.03 -12.26 2.35
C ARG A 124 -12.79 -12.07 1.04
N ARG A 125 -14.00 -12.62 0.91
CA ARG A 125 -14.83 -12.41 -0.30
C ARG A 125 -15.21 -10.95 -0.48
N VAL A 126 -15.55 -10.27 0.61
CA VAL A 126 -15.83 -8.83 0.57
C VAL A 126 -14.58 -8.04 0.21
N SER A 127 -13.43 -8.32 0.83
CA SER A 127 -12.15 -7.67 0.52
C SER A 127 -11.78 -7.81 -0.97
N ARG A 128 -11.92 -9.01 -1.54
CA ARG A 128 -11.68 -9.27 -2.98
C ARG A 128 -12.58 -8.41 -3.87
N LEU A 129 -13.87 -8.30 -3.55
CA LEU A 129 -14.78 -7.42 -4.26
C LEU A 129 -14.34 -5.95 -4.19
N LEU A 130 -13.96 -5.45 -3.01
CA LEU A 130 -13.55 -4.06 -2.84
C LEU A 130 -12.22 -3.75 -3.57
N HIS A 131 -11.25 -4.67 -3.54
CA HIS A 131 -10.02 -4.55 -4.31
C HIS A 131 -10.29 -4.60 -5.82
N ALA A 132 -11.16 -5.50 -6.29
CA ALA A 132 -11.57 -5.55 -7.70
C ALA A 132 -12.18 -4.22 -8.15
N LEU A 133 -13.06 -3.62 -7.35
CA LEU A 133 -13.65 -2.31 -7.65
C LEU A 133 -12.60 -1.19 -7.65
N ARG A 134 -11.64 -1.22 -6.72
CA ARG A 134 -10.50 -0.30 -6.72
C ARG A 134 -9.65 -0.43 -7.98
N VAL A 135 -9.35 -1.65 -8.44
CA VAL A 135 -8.58 -1.88 -9.67
C VAL A 135 -9.31 -1.35 -10.91
N LEU A 136 -10.66 -1.37 -10.90
CA LEU A 136 -11.49 -0.84 -11.98
C LEU A 136 -11.73 0.68 -11.87
N ASP A 137 -11.06 1.38 -10.94
CA ASP A 137 -11.28 2.80 -10.63
C ASP A 137 -12.75 3.15 -10.30
N VAL A 138 -13.46 2.21 -9.69
CA VAL A 138 -14.84 2.42 -9.23
C VAL A 138 -14.82 3.05 -7.83
N PRO A 139 -15.41 4.25 -7.62
CA PRO A 139 -15.32 4.99 -6.37
C PRO A 139 -16.30 4.47 -5.30
N ALA A 140 -16.39 3.14 -5.16
CA ALA A 140 -17.28 2.47 -4.21
C ALA A 140 -16.58 2.18 -2.87
N ALA A 141 -15.25 2.10 -2.86
CA ALA A 141 -14.48 1.68 -1.70
C ALA A 141 -13.12 2.37 -1.65
N THR A 142 -12.76 2.90 -0.48
CA THR A 142 -11.42 3.46 -0.22
C THR A 142 -10.78 2.72 0.95
N LEU A 143 -9.60 2.15 0.74
CA LEU A 143 -8.83 1.49 1.79
C LEU A 143 -8.21 2.55 2.70
N ARG A 144 -8.52 2.54 3.99
CA ARG A 144 -7.84 3.36 4.99
C ARG A 144 -6.53 2.70 5.37
N THR A 145 -5.43 3.14 4.79
CA THR A 145 -4.11 2.86 5.36
C THR A 145 -4.00 3.50 6.74
N PRO A 146 -3.45 2.81 7.76
CA PRO A 146 -3.15 3.43 9.04
C PRO A 146 -2.31 4.70 8.81
N GLN A 147 -2.89 5.87 9.09
CA GLN A 147 -2.17 7.13 8.98
C GLN A 147 -1.14 7.19 10.11
N GLY A 148 0.15 7.29 9.74
CA GLY A 148 1.15 7.90 10.59
C GLY A 148 1.45 7.18 11.91
N GLY A 149 2.16 6.06 11.81
CA GLY A 149 2.99 5.56 12.89
C GLY A 149 4.10 4.75 12.26
N ARG A 150 5.37 5.20 12.39
CA ARG A 150 6.52 4.34 12.14
C ARG A 150 6.21 2.99 12.76
N LEU A 151 6.30 1.92 11.98
CA LEU A 151 6.13 0.53 12.42
C LEU A 151 6.97 0.34 13.68
N ASN A 152 6.34 0.53 14.83
CA ASN A 152 6.91 0.28 16.12
C ASN A 152 6.89 -1.25 16.28
N ALA A 153 7.82 -1.81 17.05
CA ALA A 153 7.93 -3.24 17.39
C ALA A 153 6.69 -3.83 18.13
N ARG A 154 5.56 -3.12 18.07
CA ARG A 154 4.22 -3.43 18.59
C ARG A 154 3.16 -3.40 17.48
N ALA A 155 3.54 -3.22 16.22
CA ALA A 155 2.65 -3.40 15.08
C ALA A 155 2.21 -4.86 15.09
N VAL A 156 1.07 -5.11 15.72
CA VAL A 156 0.34 -6.37 15.60
C VAL A 156 0.13 -6.54 14.12
N VAL A 157 0.77 -7.55 13.54
CA VAL A 157 0.50 -7.96 12.18
C VAL A 157 -0.97 -8.35 12.16
N SER A 158 -1.79 -7.47 11.60
CA SER A 158 -3.23 -7.59 11.65
C SER A 158 -3.72 -7.99 10.27
N SER A 159 -4.54 -9.02 10.24
CA SER A 159 -5.31 -9.44 9.08
C SER A 159 -6.46 -8.47 8.77
N ASP A 160 -6.64 -7.39 9.53
CA ASP A 160 -7.78 -6.50 9.38
C ASP A 160 -7.53 -5.43 8.30
N GLU A 161 -8.45 -5.34 7.35
CA GLU A 161 -8.56 -4.21 6.43
C GLU A 161 -9.64 -3.24 6.89
N ARG A 162 -9.35 -1.94 6.84
CA ARG A 162 -10.32 -0.88 7.15
C ARG A 162 -10.69 -0.15 5.86
N TRP A 163 -11.97 -0.13 5.54
CA TRP A 163 -12.51 0.42 4.31
C TRP A 163 -13.55 1.49 4.62
N ASP A 164 -13.66 2.47 3.72
CA ASP A 164 -14.82 3.33 3.60
C ASP A 164 -15.60 2.95 2.36
N VAL A 165 -16.85 2.53 2.54
CA VAL A 165 -17.70 2.01 1.45
C VAL A 165 -18.90 2.92 1.21
N ALA A 166 -19.21 3.19 -0.04
CA ALA A 166 -20.36 3.98 -0.46
C ALA A 166 -20.91 3.45 -1.79
N TRP A 167 -22.21 3.63 -2.00
CA TRP A 167 -22.85 3.37 -3.29
C TRP A 167 -23.65 4.60 -3.72
N ASN A 168 -22.99 5.51 -4.43
CA ASN A 168 -23.60 6.71 -5.00
C ASN A 168 -23.75 6.58 -6.52
N GLU A 169 -24.29 7.60 -7.18
CA GLU A 169 -24.48 7.62 -8.63
C GLU A 169 -23.16 7.49 -9.42
N ALA A 170 -22.04 7.94 -8.87
CA ALA A 170 -20.72 7.85 -9.52
C ALA A 170 -20.22 6.40 -9.59
N VAL A 171 -20.59 5.54 -8.62
CA VAL A 171 -20.28 4.10 -8.65
C VAL A 171 -20.90 3.44 -9.87
N GLU A 172 -22.19 3.68 -10.12
CA GLU A 172 -22.87 3.05 -11.26
C GLU A 172 -22.37 3.59 -12.59
N ALA A 173 -22.10 4.89 -12.69
CA ALA A 173 -21.48 5.47 -13.87
C ALA A 173 -20.09 4.84 -14.15
N ALA A 174 -19.26 4.71 -13.12
CA ALA A 174 -17.94 4.07 -13.24
C ALA A 174 -18.03 2.61 -13.67
N LEU A 175 -19.00 1.84 -13.16
CA LEU A 175 -19.24 0.45 -13.59
C LEU A 175 -19.68 0.34 -15.05
N ILE A 176 -20.48 1.28 -15.55
CA ILE A 176 -20.83 1.35 -16.98
C ILE A 176 -19.57 1.59 -17.82
N PHE A 177 -18.70 2.52 -17.42
CA PHE A 177 -17.42 2.75 -18.11
C PHE A 177 -16.49 1.54 -18.02
N ALA A 178 -16.40 0.89 -16.86
CA ALA A 178 -15.57 -0.28 -16.63
C ALA A 178 -16.03 -1.50 -17.45
N SER A 179 -17.31 -1.54 -17.87
CA SER A 179 -17.86 -2.61 -18.71
C SER A 179 -17.17 -2.74 -20.07
N ARG A 180 -16.39 -1.73 -20.51
CA ARG A 180 -15.53 -1.82 -21.70
C ARG A 180 -14.42 -2.87 -21.57
N TRP A 181 -14.01 -3.18 -20.34
CA TRP A 181 -12.92 -4.13 -20.05
C TRP A 181 -13.42 -5.57 -19.94
N GLY A 182 -14.70 -5.79 -19.68
CA GLY A 182 -15.28 -7.13 -19.57
C GLY A 182 -16.71 -7.13 -19.06
N GLY A 183 -17.45 -8.19 -19.39
CA GLY A 183 -18.82 -8.40 -18.91
C GLY A 183 -18.92 -8.97 -17.49
N SER A 184 -17.80 -9.40 -16.90
CA SER A 184 -17.71 -9.85 -15.51
C SER A 184 -16.56 -9.16 -14.79
N LEU A 185 -16.62 -9.11 -13.45
CA LEU A 185 -15.56 -8.54 -12.61
C LEU A 185 -14.21 -9.19 -12.92
N ASP A 186 -14.12 -10.52 -12.91
CA ASP A 186 -12.87 -11.24 -13.15
C ASP A 186 -12.26 -10.89 -14.52
N HIS A 187 -13.08 -10.83 -15.58
CA HIS A 187 -12.60 -10.46 -16.91
C HIS A 187 -12.16 -8.99 -16.96
N ALA A 188 -12.95 -8.08 -16.38
CA ALA A 188 -12.64 -6.65 -16.40
C ALA A 188 -11.36 -6.34 -15.62
N VAL A 189 -11.21 -6.91 -14.42
CA VAL A 189 -10.01 -6.76 -13.57
C VAL A 189 -8.80 -7.36 -14.27
N THR A 190 -8.91 -8.57 -14.80
CA THR A 190 -7.82 -9.22 -15.55
C THR A 190 -7.37 -8.36 -16.73
N ALA A 191 -8.31 -7.83 -17.52
CA ALA A 191 -7.99 -7.01 -18.68
C ALA A 191 -7.30 -5.68 -18.30
N VAL A 192 -7.73 -5.03 -17.20
CA VAL A 192 -7.08 -3.81 -16.70
C VAL A 192 -5.67 -4.11 -16.19
N LEU A 193 -5.49 -5.18 -15.43
CA LEU A 193 -4.20 -5.59 -14.89
C LEU A 193 -3.23 -6.00 -16.01
N GLU A 194 -3.69 -6.73 -17.02
CA GLU A 194 -2.89 -7.04 -18.21
C GLU A 194 -2.49 -5.77 -18.98
N HIS A 195 -3.40 -4.80 -19.10
CA HIS A 195 -3.09 -3.53 -19.75
C HIS A 195 -2.03 -2.74 -18.98
N ARG A 196 -2.14 -2.65 -17.65
CA ARG A 196 -1.15 -2.02 -16.77
C ARG A 196 0.21 -2.73 -16.85
N ALA A 197 0.22 -4.06 -16.83
CA ALA A 197 1.44 -4.87 -16.94
C ALA A 197 2.20 -4.60 -18.24
N ARG A 198 1.51 -4.48 -19.38
CA ARG A 198 2.15 -4.24 -20.69
C ARG A 198 2.85 -2.88 -20.80
N LEU A 199 2.40 -1.89 -20.03
CA LEU A 199 2.92 -0.52 -20.08
C LEU A 199 3.82 -0.20 -18.88
N GLY A 200 3.92 -1.11 -17.92
CA GLY A 200 4.51 -0.89 -16.61
C GLY A 200 6.00 -1.20 -16.55
N THR A 201 6.66 -0.63 -15.55
CA THR A 201 7.99 -1.02 -15.10
C THR A 201 7.92 -2.28 -14.22
N LEU A 202 9.08 -2.73 -13.75
CA LEU A 202 9.18 -3.86 -12.82
C LEU A 202 8.37 -3.61 -11.53
N GLU A 203 8.41 -2.40 -10.97
CA GLU A 203 7.62 -2.00 -9.79
C GLU A 203 6.12 -2.06 -10.06
N VAL A 204 5.69 -1.57 -11.23
CA VAL A 204 4.28 -1.64 -11.65
C VAL A 204 3.83 -3.09 -11.78
N LEU A 205 4.68 -3.99 -12.28
CA LEU A 205 4.36 -5.41 -12.37
C LEU A 205 4.20 -6.05 -10.98
N ALA A 206 5.05 -5.72 -10.02
CA ALA A 206 4.90 -6.18 -8.63
C ALA A 206 3.58 -5.70 -7.99
N GLU A 207 3.20 -4.44 -8.24
CA GLU A 207 1.91 -3.89 -7.81
C GLU A 207 0.73 -4.59 -8.50
N VAL A 208 0.83 -4.84 -9.81
CA VAL A 208 -0.19 -5.56 -10.59
C VAL A 208 -0.42 -6.97 -10.06
N LEU A 209 0.63 -7.71 -9.69
CA LEU A 209 0.48 -9.03 -9.08
C LEU A 209 -0.15 -8.94 -7.70
N THR A 210 0.24 -7.94 -6.90
CA THR A 210 -0.38 -7.69 -5.60
C THR A 210 -1.87 -7.41 -5.73
N ASP A 211 -2.25 -6.58 -6.71
CA ASP A 211 -3.64 -6.27 -7.04
C ASP A 211 -4.40 -7.51 -7.55
N ALA A 212 -3.75 -8.37 -8.35
CA ALA A 212 -4.34 -9.62 -8.84
C ALA A 212 -4.70 -10.56 -7.68
N VAL A 213 -3.74 -10.81 -6.77
CA VAL A 213 -3.95 -11.68 -5.61
C VAL A 213 -5.01 -11.10 -4.68
N ARG A 214 -4.95 -9.80 -4.38
CA ARG A 214 -5.93 -9.13 -3.51
C ARG A 214 -7.34 -9.08 -4.09
N SER A 215 -7.46 -9.04 -5.42
CA SER A 215 -8.75 -9.14 -6.12
C SER A 215 -9.26 -10.59 -6.23
N GLY A 216 -8.48 -11.57 -5.78
CA GLY A 216 -8.86 -12.98 -5.79
C GLY A 216 -8.69 -13.67 -7.14
N LEU A 217 -7.77 -13.19 -7.99
CA LEU A 217 -7.46 -13.87 -9.25
C LEU A 217 -6.58 -15.11 -9.00
N ASP A 218 -7.09 -16.27 -9.38
CA ASP A 218 -6.47 -17.57 -9.11
C ASP A 218 -5.29 -17.91 -10.04
N ASP A 219 -5.16 -17.28 -11.22
CA ASP A 219 -4.06 -17.54 -12.18
C ASP A 219 -3.11 -16.33 -12.31
N VAL A 220 -2.14 -16.28 -11.40
CA VAL A 220 -1.08 -15.26 -11.37
C VAL A 220 0.13 -15.71 -12.20
N SER A 221 0.40 -17.03 -12.26
CA SER A 221 1.39 -17.69 -13.15
C SER A 221 1.10 -17.53 -14.64
N GLY A 222 -0.12 -17.16 -15.01
CA GLY A 222 -0.58 -16.98 -16.38
C GLY A 222 0.19 -15.89 -17.15
N ARG A 223 -0.52 -14.93 -17.73
CA ARG A 223 0.14 -13.88 -18.53
C ARG A 223 0.92 -12.87 -17.67
N LEU A 224 0.45 -12.58 -16.46
CA LEU A 224 1.06 -11.59 -15.57
C LEU A 224 2.39 -12.10 -14.98
N GLY A 225 2.41 -13.33 -14.47
CA GLY A 225 3.62 -13.97 -13.95
C GLY A 225 4.70 -14.10 -15.02
N ARG A 226 4.36 -14.55 -16.23
CA ARG A 226 5.30 -14.58 -17.37
C ARG A 226 5.85 -13.22 -17.73
N ALA A 227 5.01 -12.19 -17.79
CA ALA A 227 5.46 -10.83 -18.05
C ALA A 227 6.45 -10.35 -16.97
N LEU A 228 6.20 -10.67 -15.69
CA LEU A 228 7.16 -10.37 -14.63
C LEU A 228 8.47 -11.16 -14.79
N THR A 229 8.40 -12.46 -15.06
CA THR A 229 9.59 -13.30 -15.28
C THR A 229 10.46 -12.75 -16.41
N ASP A 230 9.85 -12.36 -17.54
CA ASP A 230 10.56 -11.80 -18.69
C ASP A 230 11.30 -10.50 -18.33
N VAL A 231 10.65 -9.60 -17.57
CA VAL A 231 11.26 -8.34 -17.13
C VAL A 231 12.33 -8.57 -16.07
N LEU A 232 12.10 -9.46 -15.10
CA LEU A 232 13.08 -9.85 -14.09
C LEU A 232 14.36 -10.40 -14.74
N ALA A 233 14.22 -11.27 -15.74
CA ALA A 233 15.34 -11.96 -16.39
C ALA A 233 16.40 -10.99 -16.95
N VAL A 234 15.99 -9.81 -17.40
CA VAL A 234 16.86 -8.80 -18.02
C VAL A 234 17.13 -7.58 -17.13
N SER A 235 16.53 -7.50 -15.93
CA SER A 235 16.71 -6.35 -15.03
C SER A 235 18.03 -6.42 -14.29
N ASP A 236 18.83 -5.35 -14.36
CA ASP A 236 20.05 -5.16 -13.56
C ASP A 236 19.87 -4.05 -12.49
N ASP A 237 18.67 -3.50 -12.34
CA ASP A 237 18.36 -2.52 -11.29
C ASP A 237 18.09 -3.24 -9.96
N LEU A 238 19.11 -3.26 -9.10
CA LEU A 238 19.03 -3.89 -7.79
C LEU A 238 17.92 -3.29 -6.91
N GLY A 239 17.67 -1.98 -7.00
CA GLY A 239 16.61 -1.34 -6.21
C GLY A 239 15.22 -1.83 -6.62
N ALA A 240 14.95 -1.85 -7.93
CA ALA A 240 13.71 -2.34 -8.50
C ALA A 240 13.47 -3.84 -8.20
N LEU A 241 14.54 -4.64 -8.28
CA LEU A 241 14.53 -6.06 -7.91
C LEU A 241 14.17 -6.25 -6.43
N GLY A 242 14.76 -5.44 -5.54
CA GLY A 242 14.46 -5.48 -4.11
C GLY A 242 13.01 -5.16 -3.77
N VAL A 243 12.43 -4.13 -4.41
CA VAL A 243 11.01 -3.77 -4.25
C VAL A 243 10.11 -4.93 -4.71
N THR A 244 10.46 -5.56 -5.83
CA THR A 244 9.71 -6.69 -6.37
C THR A 244 9.79 -7.91 -5.45
N LEU A 245 10.99 -8.22 -4.94
CA LEU A 245 11.20 -9.31 -4.00
C LEU A 245 10.38 -9.10 -2.71
N ASP A 246 10.40 -7.89 -2.12
CA ASP A 246 9.59 -7.57 -0.94
C ASP A 246 8.09 -7.78 -1.21
N ALA A 247 7.59 -7.33 -2.37
CA ALA A 247 6.19 -7.52 -2.74
C ALA A 247 5.83 -9.01 -2.86
N LEU A 248 6.66 -9.81 -3.54
CA LEU A 248 6.44 -11.26 -3.71
C LEU A 248 6.51 -12.01 -2.37
N VAL A 249 7.48 -11.68 -1.52
CA VAL A 249 7.63 -12.26 -0.18
C VAL A 249 6.40 -11.95 0.68
N ARG A 250 5.85 -10.73 0.61
CA ARG A 250 4.58 -10.42 1.31
C ARG A 250 3.42 -11.28 0.82
N LEU A 251 3.35 -11.57 -0.49
CA LEU A 251 2.30 -12.41 -1.05
C LEU A 251 2.42 -13.87 -0.62
N VAL A 252 3.65 -14.40 -0.54
CA VAL A 252 3.93 -15.74 -0.02
C VAL A 252 3.68 -15.80 1.49
N HIS A 253 4.13 -14.81 2.25
CA HIS A 253 4.05 -14.81 3.71
C HIS A 253 2.62 -14.57 4.25
N PHE A 254 1.81 -13.77 3.56
CA PHE A 254 0.41 -13.49 3.91
C PHE A 254 -0.58 -14.30 3.07
N ASP A 255 -0.13 -15.39 2.46
CA ASP A 255 -0.93 -16.26 1.59
C ASP A 255 -2.24 -16.71 2.27
N THR A 256 -2.19 -16.99 3.57
CA THR A 256 -3.30 -17.48 4.38
C THR A 256 -4.41 -16.43 4.50
N TRP A 257 -4.04 -15.17 4.74
CA TRP A 257 -5.01 -14.07 4.80
C TRP A 257 -5.54 -13.69 3.42
N LEU A 258 -4.73 -13.80 2.39
CA LEU A 258 -5.16 -13.52 1.02
C LEU A 258 -6.00 -14.69 0.43
N GLY A 259 -6.01 -15.84 1.11
CA GLY A 259 -6.61 -17.07 0.61
C GLY A 259 -5.90 -17.60 -0.64
N ALA A 260 -4.58 -17.41 -0.68
CA ALA A 260 -3.61 -17.79 -1.70
C ALA A 260 -2.70 -18.95 -1.22
N VAL A 261 -3.11 -19.68 -0.18
CA VAL A 261 -2.34 -20.78 0.42
C VAL A 261 -1.97 -21.85 -0.61
N GLY A 262 -0.71 -22.28 -0.60
CA GLY A 262 -0.25 -23.39 -1.44
C GLY A 262 -0.11 -23.04 -2.92
N ARG A 263 0.11 -21.76 -3.23
CA ARG A 263 0.37 -21.28 -4.58
C ARG A 263 1.83 -21.47 -4.97
N ASP A 264 2.11 -22.61 -5.61
CA ASP A 264 3.44 -22.92 -6.14
C ASP A 264 3.94 -21.87 -7.14
N ASP A 265 3.03 -21.21 -7.86
CA ASP A 265 3.41 -20.16 -8.80
C ASP A 265 4.02 -18.90 -8.17
N LEU A 266 3.50 -18.46 -7.03
CA LEU A 266 4.08 -17.35 -6.27
C LEU A 266 5.41 -17.76 -5.64
N ALA A 267 5.52 -18.99 -5.16
CA ALA A 267 6.76 -19.54 -4.62
C ALA A 267 7.87 -19.58 -5.69
N ASP A 268 7.55 -20.09 -6.89
CA ASP A 268 8.48 -20.19 -8.01
C ASP A 268 8.93 -18.80 -8.50
N LEU A 269 8.00 -17.85 -8.60
CA LEU A 269 8.31 -16.48 -9.00
C LEU A 269 9.17 -15.76 -7.95
N THR A 270 8.91 -16.01 -6.67
CA THR A 270 9.75 -15.49 -5.55
C THR A 270 11.16 -16.06 -5.61
N ARG A 271 11.30 -17.37 -5.86
CA ARG A 271 12.60 -18.02 -6.04
C ARG A 271 13.35 -17.42 -7.23
N PHE A 272 12.69 -17.24 -8.36
CA PHE A 272 13.31 -16.63 -9.54
C PHE A 272 13.77 -15.18 -9.30
N ALA A 273 12.94 -14.37 -8.64
CA ALA A 273 13.32 -13.00 -8.26
C ALA A 273 14.50 -12.97 -7.28
N HIS A 274 14.54 -13.90 -6.32
CA HIS A 274 15.64 -14.07 -5.37
C HIS A 274 16.95 -14.47 -6.06
N GLU A 275 16.91 -15.48 -6.94
CA GLU A 275 18.05 -15.93 -7.75
C GLU A 275 18.58 -14.78 -8.63
N ARG A 276 17.68 -14.04 -9.29
CA ARG A 276 18.06 -12.90 -10.11
C ARG A 276 18.71 -11.79 -9.30
N THR A 277 18.15 -11.46 -8.14
CA THR A 277 18.70 -10.45 -7.24
C THR A 277 20.10 -10.86 -6.77
N THR A 278 20.28 -12.12 -6.39
CA THR A 278 21.59 -12.70 -6.02
C THR A 278 22.61 -12.56 -7.15
N ALA A 279 22.21 -12.94 -8.38
CA ALA A 279 23.06 -12.84 -9.56
C ALA A 279 23.46 -11.40 -9.89
N VAL A 280 22.59 -10.41 -9.67
CA VAL A 280 22.91 -8.99 -9.85
C VAL A 280 23.90 -8.53 -8.77
N VAL A 281 23.68 -8.90 -7.50
CA VAL A 281 24.61 -8.60 -6.39
C VAL A 281 26.01 -9.12 -6.68
N GLU A 282 26.13 -10.35 -7.17
CA GLU A 282 27.42 -10.97 -7.51
C GLU A 282 28.21 -10.18 -8.57
N ARG A 283 27.53 -9.49 -9.50
CA ARG A 283 28.15 -8.78 -10.63
C ARG A 283 28.19 -7.26 -10.46
N LEU A 284 27.92 -6.73 -9.26
CA LEU A 284 27.91 -5.30 -9.04
C LEU A 284 29.27 -4.64 -9.34
N GLY A 285 29.19 -3.51 -10.04
CA GLY A 285 30.26 -2.53 -10.09
C GLY A 285 30.35 -1.71 -8.78
N PRO A 286 31.36 -0.84 -8.64
CA PRO A 286 31.43 0.08 -7.51
C PRO A 286 30.16 0.95 -7.46
N VAL A 287 29.56 1.02 -6.27
CA VAL A 287 28.35 1.80 -6.03
C VAL A 287 28.76 3.12 -5.42
N ALA A 288 28.38 4.24 -6.02
CA ALA A 288 28.68 5.57 -5.51
C ALA A 288 27.55 6.13 -4.63
N ASP A 289 27.83 7.16 -3.84
CA ASP A 289 26.81 7.93 -3.15
C ASP A 289 25.80 8.54 -4.15
N GLY A 290 24.54 8.59 -3.77
CA GLY A 290 23.48 9.15 -4.59
C GLY A 290 22.08 8.62 -4.26
N PRO A 291 21.03 9.13 -4.92
CA PRO A 291 19.64 8.77 -4.62
C PRO A 291 19.32 7.29 -4.85
N GLY A 292 20.10 6.59 -5.68
CA GLY A 292 19.94 5.15 -5.94
C GLY A 292 20.46 4.25 -4.82
N LEU A 293 21.28 4.77 -3.90
CA LEU A 293 21.90 3.98 -2.83
C LEU A 293 20.87 3.41 -1.86
N THR A 294 19.89 4.21 -1.43
CA THR A 294 18.87 3.78 -0.46
C THR A 294 18.05 2.58 -0.98
N PRO A 295 17.47 2.59 -2.20
CA PRO A 295 16.83 1.40 -2.77
C PRO A 295 17.72 0.15 -2.79
N MET A 296 19.00 0.28 -3.13
CA MET A 296 19.94 -0.84 -3.18
C MET A 296 20.24 -1.42 -1.80
N VAL A 297 20.44 -0.57 -0.78
CA VAL A 297 20.58 -1.01 0.63
C VAL A 297 19.32 -1.75 1.09
N ARG A 298 18.12 -1.27 0.71
CA ARG A 298 16.87 -1.97 1.02
C ARG A 298 16.80 -3.33 0.33
N ALA A 299 17.23 -3.43 -0.92
CA ALA A 299 17.26 -4.68 -1.66
C ALA A 299 18.16 -5.73 -1.00
N LEU A 300 19.36 -5.34 -0.52
CA LEU A 300 20.25 -6.23 0.22
C LEU A 300 19.60 -6.77 1.51
N ARG A 301 18.92 -5.91 2.26
CA ARG A 301 18.15 -6.34 3.44
C ARG A 301 17.08 -7.34 3.06
N HIS A 302 16.24 -7.03 2.08
CA HIS A 302 15.17 -7.93 1.65
C HIS A 302 15.72 -9.26 1.15
N LEU A 303 16.84 -9.28 0.41
CA LEU A 303 17.51 -10.50 -0.03
C LEU A 303 17.95 -11.36 1.17
N ALA A 304 18.65 -10.77 2.13
CA ALA A 304 19.15 -11.49 3.31
C ALA A 304 18.02 -11.98 4.22
N GLU A 305 17.04 -11.12 4.56
CA GLU A 305 15.88 -11.47 5.38
C GLU A 305 15.06 -12.59 4.74
N THR A 306 14.83 -12.52 3.42
CA THR A 306 14.11 -13.55 2.65
C THR A 306 14.85 -14.88 2.71
N THR A 307 16.17 -14.86 2.55
CA THR A 307 16.99 -16.06 2.63
C THR A 307 16.89 -16.69 4.02
N VAL A 308 17.10 -15.91 5.09
CA VAL A 308 17.01 -16.41 6.47
C VAL A 308 15.63 -16.98 6.77
N THR A 309 14.57 -16.27 6.37
CA THR A 309 13.19 -16.58 6.76
C THR A 309 12.56 -17.68 5.91
N LEU A 310 12.90 -17.77 4.62
CA LEU A 310 12.20 -18.59 3.64
C LEU A 310 13.08 -19.62 2.91
N GLN A 311 14.36 -19.79 3.29
CA GLN A 311 15.24 -20.77 2.63
C GLN A 311 14.68 -22.19 2.65
N GLU A 312 14.17 -22.67 3.77
CA GLU A 312 13.68 -24.05 3.90
C GLU A 312 12.36 -24.25 3.15
N SER A 313 11.46 -23.27 3.21
CA SER A 313 10.13 -23.36 2.61
C SER A 313 10.15 -23.18 1.10
N LEU A 314 11.03 -22.34 0.57
CA LEU A 314 11.13 -22.06 -0.86
C LEU A 314 12.31 -22.76 -1.55
N GLY A 315 13.21 -23.41 -0.80
CA GLY A 315 14.42 -24.04 -1.33
C GLY A 315 15.42 -23.02 -1.88
N LEU A 316 15.63 -21.92 -1.16
CA LEU A 316 16.55 -20.85 -1.59
C LEU A 316 18.01 -21.25 -1.32
N ASP A 317 18.90 -20.90 -2.25
CA ASP A 317 20.33 -21.17 -2.12
C ASP A 317 21.02 -20.10 -1.27
N ALA A 318 21.09 -20.34 0.05
CA ALA A 318 21.76 -19.44 0.98
C ALA A 318 23.27 -19.33 0.72
N ASP A 319 23.90 -20.38 0.20
CA ASP A 319 25.33 -20.41 -0.11
C ASP A 319 25.66 -19.53 -1.32
N ALA A 320 24.79 -19.51 -2.33
CA ALA A 320 24.90 -18.59 -3.46
C ALA A 320 24.81 -17.12 -3.01
N VAL A 321 23.87 -16.79 -2.11
CA VAL A 321 23.74 -15.44 -1.55
C VAL A 321 24.99 -15.06 -0.77
N ALA A 322 25.45 -15.94 0.14
CA ALA A 322 26.66 -15.70 0.91
C ALA A 322 27.90 -15.51 0.01
N THR A 323 27.99 -16.28 -1.08
CA THR A 323 29.08 -16.16 -2.07
C THR A 323 29.02 -14.85 -2.85
N ALA A 324 27.83 -14.43 -3.28
CA ALA A 324 27.64 -13.15 -3.95
C ALA A 324 28.06 -11.97 -3.05
N LEU A 325 27.67 -12.00 -1.77
CA LEU A 325 28.04 -10.98 -0.79
C LEU A 325 29.55 -10.96 -0.51
N ARG A 326 30.17 -12.13 -0.29
CA ARG A 326 31.63 -12.25 -0.11
C ARG A 326 32.41 -11.71 -1.31
N THR A 327 31.93 -11.99 -2.53
CA THR A 327 32.56 -11.48 -3.76
C THR A 327 32.60 -9.94 -3.79
N GLN A 328 31.60 -9.28 -3.19
CA GLN A 328 31.55 -7.81 -3.10
C GLN A 328 32.34 -7.25 -1.93
N THR A 329 32.46 -7.96 -0.80
CA THR A 329 33.23 -7.49 0.37
C THR A 329 34.73 -7.82 0.28
N GLU A 330 35.10 -8.90 -0.40
CA GLU A 330 36.48 -9.40 -0.54
C GLU A 330 37.08 -9.06 -1.93
N ARG A 331 36.77 -7.87 -2.46
CA ARG A 331 37.25 -7.45 -3.78
C ARG A 331 38.80 -7.36 -3.81
N PRO A 332 39.45 -7.69 -4.95
CA PRO A 332 40.90 -7.67 -5.05
C PRO A 332 41.50 -6.29 -4.68
N PRO A 333 42.66 -6.24 -4.01
CA PRO A 333 43.34 -4.99 -3.68
C PRO A 333 43.53 -4.10 -4.92
N GLY A 334 43.13 -2.84 -4.84
CA GLY A 334 43.19 -1.88 -5.96
C GLY A 334 41.94 -1.81 -6.84
N SER A 335 40.92 -2.64 -6.57
CA SER A 335 39.59 -2.46 -7.17
C SER A 335 38.92 -1.19 -6.64
N PRO A 336 38.10 -0.48 -7.44
CA PRO A 336 37.27 0.60 -6.92
C PRO A 336 36.36 0.10 -5.79
N HIS A 337 36.30 0.86 -4.69
CA HIS A 337 35.50 0.57 -3.52
C HIS A 337 34.04 1.00 -3.71
N HIS A 338 33.13 0.39 -2.96
CA HIS A 338 31.76 0.90 -2.88
C HIS A 338 31.71 2.08 -1.91
N ASP A 339 30.63 2.86 -1.97
CA ASP A 339 30.31 3.83 -0.93
C ASP A 339 30.30 3.13 0.43
N PRO A 340 30.86 3.74 1.49
CA PRO A 340 30.94 3.12 2.81
C PRO A 340 29.59 2.63 3.33
N GLU A 341 28.50 3.34 3.05
CA GLU A 341 27.15 2.91 3.45
C GLU A 341 26.70 1.65 2.70
N PHE A 342 27.06 1.51 1.42
CA PHE A 342 26.78 0.26 0.69
C PHE A 342 27.64 -0.91 1.20
N GLU A 343 28.92 -0.67 1.49
CA GLU A 343 29.81 -1.68 2.09
C GLU A 343 29.25 -2.18 3.44
N GLY A 344 28.79 -1.25 4.28
CA GLY A 344 28.12 -1.58 5.54
C GLY A 344 26.88 -2.46 5.34
N ALA A 345 26.05 -2.13 4.35
CA ALA A 345 24.87 -2.93 4.03
C ALA A 345 25.22 -4.35 3.54
N LEU A 346 26.27 -4.51 2.73
CA LEU A 346 26.76 -5.83 2.28
C LEU A 346 27.23 -6.69 3.45
N ILE A 347 28.04 -6.11 4.36
CA ILE A 347 28.49 -6.80 5.57
C ILE A 347 27.31 -7.12 6.47
N GLY A 348 26.34 -6.21 6.62
CA GLY A 348 25.13 -6.44 7.40
C GLY A 348 24.28 -7.58 6.86
N ALA A 349 24.17 -7.69 5.53
CA ALA A 349 23.49 -8.80 4.87
C ALA A 349 24.22 -10.13 5.11
N GLY A 350 25.55 -10.15 4.99
CA GLY A 350 26.36 -11.34 5.27
C GLY A 350 26.29 -11.77 6.73
N TRP A 351 26.25 -10.80 7.63
CA TRP A 351 26.09 -11.03 9.06
C TRP A 351 24.71 -11.64 9.37
N LEU A 352 23.63 -11.12 8.77
CA LEU A 352 22.29 -11.68 8.95
C LEU A 352 22.21 -13.15 8.51
N LEU A 353 22.92 -13.54 7.46
CA LEU A 353 22.95 -14.92 6.96
C LEU A 353 23.78 -15.86 7.83
N SER A 354 24.96 -15.43 8.27
CA SER A 354 25.94 -16.28 8.94
C SER A 354 25.84 -16.25 10.47
N GLY A 355 25.22 -15.22 11.04
CA GLY A 355 25.23 -14.94 12.48
C GLY A 355 26.56 -14.38 12.99
N ASP A 356 27.57 -14.23 12.14
CA ASP A 356 28.90 -13.72 12.46
C ASP A 356 29.22 -12.47 11.62
N PRO A 357 29.54 -11.31 12.22
CA PRO A 357 29.95 -10.12 11.48
C PRO A 357 31.25 -10.31 10.67
N GLY A 358 32.08 -11.29 11.04
CA GLY A 358 33.34 -11.61 10.37
C GLY A 358 34.44 -10.55 10.52
N ALA A 359 35.64 -10.87 10.02
CA ALA A 359 36.83 -10.01 10.08
C ALA A 359 36.70 -8.70 9.25
N ALA A 360 35.72 -8.64 8.35
CA ALA A 360 35.48 -7.46 7.51
C ALA A 360 34.99 -6.25 8.32
N LEU A 361 34.30 -6.48 9.44
CA LEU A 361 33.89 -5.41 10.36
C LEU A 361 35.12 -4.73 10.99
N GLU A 362 36.06 -5.52 11.54
CA GLU A 362 37.27 -5.01 12.21
C GLU A 362 38.16 -4.18 11.28
N ALA A 363 38.28 -4.60 10.02
CA ALA A 363 39.14 -3.94 9.02
C ALA A 363 38.60 -2.60 8.49
N ARG A 364 37.36 -2.21 8.80
CA ARG A 364 36.73 -0.96 8.33
C ARG A 364 36.70 0.16 9.37
N MET A 365 37.03 -0.16 10.61
CA MET A 365 36.91 0.76 11.76
C MET A 365 38.11 1.70 11.91
N THR A 366 38.97 1.77 10.88
CA THR A 366 40.25 2.48 10.88
C THR A 366 40.16 3.88 10.26
N ASP A 367 39.09 4.20 9.52
CA ASP A 367 38.85 5.53 8.92
C ASP A 367 37.58 6.18 9.53
N PRO A 368 37.73 7.20 10.40
CA PRO A 368 36.60 7.83 11.09
C PRO A 368 35.53 8.42 10.16
N ALA A 369 35.92 9.07 9.06
CA ALA A 369 34.98 9.73 8.15
C ALA A 369 34.08 8.74 7.39
N ALA A 370 34.61 7.58 7.02
CA ALA A 370 33.86 6.51 6.36
C ALA A 370 33.01 5.68 7.34
N THR A 371 33.40 5.64 8.62
CA THR A 371 32.82 4.73 9.61
C THR A 371 31.36 5.05 9.94
N GLY A 372 30.97 6.32 10.06
CA GLY A 372 29.58 6.67 10.35
C GLY A 372 28.60 6.22 9.26
N ARG A 373 28.96 6.48 8.00
CA ARG A 373 28.19 6.05 6.82
C ARG A 373 28.12 4.53 6.73
N PHE A 374 29.24 3.86 6.98
CA PHE A 374 29.30 2.40 7.08
C PHE A 374 28.30 1.83 8.09
N TYR A 375 28.26 2.37 9.32
CA TYR A 375 27.29 1.93 10.32
C TYR A 375 25.84 2.23 9.93
N SER A 376 25.57 3.31 9.19
CA SER A 376 24.24 3.60 8.65
C SER A 376 23.74 2.45 7.78
N GLY A 377 24.58 1.96 6.86
CA GLY A 377 24.24 0.83 5.99
C GLY A 377 24.13 -0.49 6.74
N LEU A 378 25.09 -0.76 7.63
CA LEU A 378 25.12 -1.96 8.46
C LEU A 378 23.84 -2.08 9.29
N LEU A 379 23.47 -1.01 10.01
CA LEU A 379 22.29 -0.98 10.86
C LEU A 379 20.98 -0.95 10.05
N ALA A 380 20.99 -0.36 8.86
CA ALA A 380 19.84 -0.41 7.97
C ALA A 380 19.49 -1.84 7.52
N VAL A 381 20.45 -2.79 7.54
CA VAL A 381 20.21 -4.20 7.19
C VAL A 381 20.11 -5.07 8.45
N ALA A 382 21.06 -4.95 9.37
CA ALA A 382 21.26 -5.85 10.51
C ALA A 382 20.85 -5.22 11.85
N GLY A 383 20.17 -4.07 11.87
CA GLY A 383 19.87 -3.33 13.10
C GLY A 383 19.09 -4.13 14.15
N HIS A 384 18.21 -5.04 13.72
CA HIS A 384 17.46 -5.92 14.62
C HIS A 384 18.34 -6.94 15.37
N LEU A 385 19.54 -7.24 14.85
CA LEU A 385 20.54 -8.07 15.55
C LEU A 385 21.08 -7.38 16.80
N ALA A 386 20.93 -6.05 16.95
CA ALA A 386 21.22 -5.36 18.21
C ALA A 386 20.42 -5.89 19.40
N ILE A 387 19.27 -6.53 19.16
CA ILE A 387 18.50 -7.21 20.20
C ILE A 387 19.02 -8.64 20.43
N ALA A 388 19.31 -9.37 19.35
CA ALA A 388 19.60 -10.81 19.40
C ALA A 388 21.05 -11.13 19.78
N ALA A 389 22.00 -10.29 19.38
CA ALA A 389 23.44 -10.49 19.58
C ALA A 389 24.17 -9.15 19.83
N PRO A 390 23.85 -8.44 20.93
CA PRO A 390 24.37 -7.10 21.21
C PRO A 390 25.89 -7.06 21.42
N GLN A 391 26.50 -8.19 21.81
CA GLN A 391 27.96 -8.37 21.95
C GLN A 391 28.75 -8.01 20.69
N ILE A 392 28.12 -8.00 19.53
CA ILE A 392 28.77 -7.67 18.27
C ILE A 392 29.00 -6.16 18.11
N PHE A 393 28.26 -5.33 18.86
CA PHE A 393 28.50 -3.89 18.92
C PHE A 393 29.64 -3.49 19.87
N THR A 394 30.21 -4.45 20.60
CA THR A 394 31.38 -4.20 21.44
C THR A 394 32.59 -3.80 20.60
N ALA A 395 32.80 -4.43 19.44
CA ALA A 395 33.84 -4.00 18.52
C ALA A 395 33.64 -2.53 18.12
N ALA A 396 32.41 -2.15 17.75
CA ALA A 396 32.06 -0.78 17.37
C ALA A 396 32.39 0.23 18.46
N ASP A 397 31.97 -0.06 19.70
CA ASP A 397 32.26 0.77 20.88
C ASP A 397 33.77 0.86 21.16
N ASP A 398 34.49 -0.26 21.05
CA ASP A 398 35.94 -0.30 21.25
C ASP A 398 36.65 0.59 20.23
N ALA A 399 36.32 0.53 18.94
CA ALA A 399 36.95 1.43 17.97
C ALA A 399 36.62 2.91 18.21
N LEU A 400 35.37 3.23 18.57
CA LEU A 400 34.97 4.60 18.89
C LEU A 400 35.75 5.16 20.08
N ARG A 401 36.11 4.33 21.06
CA ARG A 401 36.93 4.74 22.22
C ARG A 401 38.39 5.06 21.87
N HIS A 402 38.88 4.62 20.72
CA HIS A 402 40.26 4.87 20.27
C HIS A 402 40.37 6.11 19.38
N TRP A 403 39.28 6.79 19.05
CA TRP A 403 39.30 8.02 18.26
C TRP A 403 39.59 9.24 19.11
N ASP A 404 40.21 10.24 18.49
CA ASP A 404 40.32 11.57 19.09
C ASP A 404 39.02 12.37 18.92
N ASP A 405 38.93 13.49 19.64
CA ASP A 405 37.72 14.32 19.69
C ASP A 405 37.31 14.83 18.29
N ASP A 406 38.28 15.17 17.44
CA ASP A 406 38.02 15.72 16.10
C ASP A 406 37.47 14.64 15.16
N ALA A 407 38.07 13.45 15.15
CA ALA A 407 37.60 12.29 14.39
C ALA A 407 36.19 11.85 14.82
N PHE A 408 35.91 11.88 16.12
CA PHE A 408 34.57 11.56 16.63
C PHE A 408 33.53 12.58 16.19
N LEU A 409 33.83 13.88 16.27
CA LEU A 409 32.92 14.94 15.84
C LEU A 409 32.62 14.89 14.34
N GLU A 410 33.59 14.47 13.51
CA GLU A 410 33.41 14.28 12.07
C GLU A 410 32.41 13.15 11.75
N ALA A 411 32.52 12.01 12.46
CA ALA A 411 31.64 10.85 12.26
C ALA A 411 30.25 10.98 12.92
N LEU A 412 30.11 11.88 13.89
CA LEU A 412 28.92 12.00 14.76
C LEU A 412 27.59 12.20 14.00
N PRO A 413 27.49 13.02 12.93
CA PRO A 413 26.23 13.20 12.20
C PRO A 413 25.71 11.90 11.60
N ASP A 414 26.59 11.11 10.98
CA ASP A 414 26.24 9.84 10.37
C ASP A 414 25.96 8.75 11.39
N LEU A 415 26.70 8.71 12.51
CA LEU A 415 26.38 7.83 13.63
C LEU A 415 24.99 8.14 14.22
N ARG A 416 24.65 9.42 14.36
CA ARG A 416 23.31 9.84 14.82
C ARG A 416 22.22 9.44 13.81
N ARG A 417 22.50 9.53 12.52
CA ARG A 417 21.61 9.05 11.43
C ARG A 417 21.40 7.54 11.54
N ALA A 418 22.47 6.76 11.64
CA ALA A 418 22.45 5.31 11.78
C ALA A 418 21.60 4.88 13.00
N MET A 419 21.78 5.56 14.13
CA MET A 419 21.00 5.29 15.35
C MET A 419 19.52 5.67 15.22
N HIS A 420 19.16 6.61 14.34
CA HIS A 420 17.76 7.02 14.14
C HIS A 420 16.96 6.03 13.27
N GLU A 421 17.65 5.14 12.55
CA GLU A 421 17.04 4.01 11.84
C GLU A 421 16.59 2.91 12.81
N LEU A 422 17.25 2.79 13.96
CA LEU A 422 16.89 1.83 15.00
C LEU A 422 15.59 2.22 15.71
N THR A 423 14.74 1.22 15.94
CA THR A 423 13.55 1.32 16.79
C THR A 423 13.92 1.67 18.22
N SER A 424 12.96 2.18 19.01
CA SER A 424 13.20 2.47 20.43
C SER A 424 13.62 1.25 21.24
N ARG A 425 13.24 0.03 20.80
CA ARG A 425 13.59 -1.22 21.48
C ARG A 425 15.02 -1.63 21.15
N GLU A 426 15.43 -1.55 19.89
CA GLU A 426 16.80 -1.83 19.45
C GLU A 426 17.80 -0.85 20.08
N ARG A 427 17.48 0.45 20.10
CA ARG A 427 18.29 1.45 20.79
C ARG A 427 18.43 1.16 22.29
N GLY A 428 17.34 0.72 22.94
CA GLY A 428 17.36 0.35 24.34
C GLY A 428 18.27 -0.86 24.61
N ALA A 429 18.13 -1.93 23.82
CA ALA A 429 18.96 -3.13 23.94
C ALA A 429 20.46 -2.83 23.72
N LEU A 430 20.77 -1.99 22.72
CA LEU A 430 22.14 -1.55 22.48
C LEU A 430 22.69 -0.75 23.66
N LEU A 431 21.92 0.21 24.19
CA LEU A 431 22.33 1.06 25.31
C LEU A 431 22.57 0.25 26.58
N GLU A 432 21.70 -0.70 26.90
CA GLU A 432 21.85 -1.63 28.03
C GLU A 432 23.15 -2.43 27.92
N HIS A 433 23.47 -2.91 26.73
CA HIS A 433 24.68 -3.69 26.49
C HIS A 433 25.96 -2.87 26.62
N LEU A 434 26.00 -1.67 26.03
CA LEU A 434 27.21 -0.83 25.99
C LEU A 434 27.54 -0.16 27.32
N THR A 435 26.53 0.25 28.08
CA THR A 435 26.76 0.97 29.35
C THR A 435 26.89 0.04 30.55
N GLY A 436 26.52 -1.25 30.41
CA GLY A 436 26.40 -2.18 31.52
C GLY A 436 25.31 -1.80 32.53
N ASP A 437 24.62 -0.67 32.31
CA ASP A 437 23.52 -0.19 33.12
C ASP A 437 22.22 -0.80 32.58
N ALA A 438 21.72 -1.78 33.31
CA ALA A 438 20.35 -2.26 33.19
C ALA A 438 19.37 -1.16 33.64
N THR A 439 19.22 -0.10 32.84
CA THR A 439 18.23 0.97 33.05
C THR A 439 17.03 0.85 32.12
N GLY A 440 16.89 -0.24 31.37
CA GLY A 440 15.60 -0.68 30.85
C GLY A 440 14.82 -1.49 31.88
N ALA A 441 13.48 -1.45 31.76
CA ALA A 441 12.52 -2.01 32.70
C ALA A 441 12.99 -3.34 33.32
N PRO A 442 12.82 -3.51 34.65
CA PRO A 442 13.45 -4.60 35.38
C PRO A 442 13.24 -5.90 34.63
N ARG A 443 14.33 -6.66 34.40
CA ARG A 443 14.23 -8.08 34.06
C ARG A 443 13.20 -8.64 35.03
N LEU A 444 12.02 -8.98 34.52
CA LEU A 444 10.98 -9.60 35.32
C LEU A 444 11.59 -10.94 35.74
N THR A 445 12.20 -10.96 36.93
CA THR A 445 12.65 -12.16 37.62
C THR A 445 11.39 -12.84 38.13
N VAL A 446 10.66 -13.37 37.17
CA VAL A 446 9.54 -14.23 37.43
C VAL A 446 10.16 -15.55 37.88
N GLY A 447 10.06 -15.87 39.18
CA GLY A 447 10.53 -17.15 39.69
C GLY A 447 9.93 -18.29 38.86
N ALA A 448 10.64 -19.42 38.72
CA ALA A 448 10.20 -20.52 37.86
C ALA A 448 8.73 -20.94 38.12
N ALA A 449 8.27 -20.87 39.37
CA ALA A 449 6.87 -21.10 39.73
C ALA A 449 5.89 -20.06 39.16
N ALA A 450 6.28 -18.79 39.07
CA ALA A 450 5.48 -17.72 38.46
C ALA A 450 5.61 -17.70 36.93
N LEU A 451 6.71 -18.19 36.33
CA LEU A 451 6.82 -18.45 34.88
C LEU A 451 5.95 -19.63 34.50
N VAL A 452 5.90 -20.65 35.36
CA VAL A 452 4.98 -21.78 35.21
C VAL A 452 3.54 -21.32 35.44
N GLU A 453 3.25 -20.38 36.34
CA GLU A 453 1.89 -19.85 36.52
C GLU A 453 1.48 -18.88 35.40
N LEU A 454 2.40 -18.07 34.86
CA LEU A 454 2.18 -17.21 33.70
C LEU A 454 2.07 -18.03 32.42
N GLY A 455 2.92 -19.04 32.23
CA GLY A 455 2.82 -20.02 31.16
C GLY A 455 1.57 -20.89 31.28
N ARG A 456 1.13 -21.24 32.50
CA ARG A 456 -0.20 -21.86 32.72
C ARG A 456 -1.34 -20.90 32.45
N ARG A 457 -1.19 -19.60 32.71
CA ARG A 457 -2.21 -18.59 32.37
C ARG A 457 -2.26 -18.34 30.88
N GLU A 458 -1.12 -18.30 30.20
CA GLU A 458 -0.97 -18.17 28.75
C GLU A 458 -1.50 -19.42 28.04
N SER A 459 -1.11 -20.63 28.48
CA SER A 459 -1.75 -21.88 28.03
C SER A 459 -3.23 -21.90 28.35
N ARG A 460 -3.70 -21.50 29.54
CA ARG A 460 -5.15 -21.41 29.80
C ARG A 460 -5.85 -20.36 28.93
N LEU A 461 -5.14 -19.33 28.45
CA LEU A 461 -5.67 -18.29 27.58
C LEU A 461 -5.72 -18.79 26.13
N TRP A 462 -4.70 -19.50 25.66
CA TRP A 462 -4.68 -20.20 24.37
C TRP A 462 -5.65 -21.40 24.34
N ASP A 463 -5.77 -22.14 25.45
CA ASP A 463 -6.72 -23.22 25.63
C ASP A 463 -8.14 -22.66 25.73
N ALA A 464 -8.38 -21.56 26.45
CA ALA A 464 -9.69 -20.90 26.45
C ALA A 464 -10.04 -20.33 25.07
N VAL A 465 -9.06 -19.79 24.33
CA VAL A 465 -9.22 -19.37 22.93
C VAL A 465 -9.55 -20.57 22.04
N ALA A 466 -8.83 -21.70 22.18
CA ALA A 466 -9.07 -22.94 21.45
C ALA A 466 -10.41 -23.61 21.80
N THR A 467 -10.86 -23.48 23.05
CA THR A 467 -12.14 -24.00 23.54
C THR A 467 -13.30 -23.08 23.10
N TRP A 468 -13.04 -21.79 22.83
CA TRP A 468 -14.03 -20.86 22.27
C TRP A 468 -14.09 -20.91 20.74
N THR A 469 -13.00 -21.28 20.05
CA THR A 469 -12.96 -21.52 18.60
C THR A 469 -13.33 -22.95 18.19
N GLY A 470 -13.50 -23.88 19.14
CA GLY A 470 -14.00 -25.25 19.00
C GLY A 470 -13.35 -26.11 17.89
N GLY A 471 -12.41 -27.00 18.13
CA GLY A 471 -11.71 -27.42 19.34
C GLY A 471 -10.78 -28.61 19.06
N ALA A 472 -9.67 -28.67 19.80
CA ALA A 472 -8.68 -29.76 19.99
C ALA A 472 -8.08 -30.38 18.71
N ALA A 473 -6.82 -30.17 18.34
CA ALA A 473 -5.65 -29.63 19.04
C ALA A 473 -4.70 -28.99 18.02
#